data_AF-A0A8I1U418-F1
#
_entry.id   AF-A0A8I1U418-F1
#
_cell.length_a   1.000
_cell.length_b   1.000
_cell.length_c   1.000
_cell.angle_alpha   90.00
_cell.angle_beta   90.00
_cell.angle_gamma   90.00
#
_symmetry.space_group_name_H-M   'P 1'
#
loop_
_entity.id
_entity.type
_entity.pdbx_description
1 polymer ?
#
loop_
_entity_poly.entity_id
_entity_poly.type
_entity_poly.pdbx_seq_one_letter_code
_entity_poly.pdbx_strand_id
1 'polypeptide(L)'
;MLSRRKAMLAAYLVDAYADRLFSARAEPAADVLEFREGLAGASPALAAIFDLVAGRAQLVTEAVAVPLADYGKLGVEDFMVSLYNGHTVQRLRIAGADGGRQDVHEVLAAAMLGLVPPRTA
;
A
#
# COMPACT_ATOMS: atom_id res chain seq x y z
N MET A 1 6.19 -12.98 -5.14
CA MET A 1 5.35 -12.69 -3.94
C MET A 1 6.09 -11.82 -2.92
N LEU A 2 5.38 -10.89 -2.27
CA LEU A 2 5.91 -10.06 -1.16
C LEU A 2 5.47 -10.70 0.15
N SER A 3 6.42 -11.06 1.01
CA SER A 3 6.10 -11.57 2.33
C SER A 3 5.62 -10.45 3.25
N ARG A 4 4.87 -10.78 4.32
CA ARG A 4 4.43 -9.81 5.35
C ARG A 4 5.57 -8.93 5.85
N ARG A 5 6.75 -9.52 6.12
CA ARG A 5 7.93 -8.79 6.58
C ARG A 5 8.44 -7.79 5.54
N LYS A 6 8.52 -8.18 4.26
CA LYS A 6 8.94 -7.29 3.18
C LYS A 6 7.92 -6.16 2.95
N ALA A 7 6.63 -6.47 3.05
CA ALA A 7 5.56 -5.48 2.94
C ALA A 7 5.60 -4.45 4.06
N MET A 8 5.77 -4.88 5.32
CA MET A 8 5.93 -3.95 6.44
C MET A 8 7.18 -3.09 6.30
N LEU A 9 8.32 -3.67 5.87
CA LEU A 9 9.52 -2.89 5.61
C LEU A 9 9.26 -1.81 4.55
N ALA A 10 8.60 -2.15 3.44
CA ALA A 10 8.25 -1.17 2.41
C ALA A 10 7.32 -0.08 2.96
N ALA A 11 6.31 -0.44 3.76
CA ALA A 11 5.41 0.52 4.41
C ALA A 11 6.17 1.49 5.33
N TYR A 12 7.07 0.98 6.18
CA TYR A 12 7.91 1.82 7.03
C TYR A 12 8.85 2.73 6.24
N LEU A 13 9.38 2.28 5.11
CA LEU A 13 10.23 3.11 4.25
C LEU A 13 9.43 4.25 3.58
N VAL A 14 8.22 3.97 3.12
CA VAL A 14 7.30 4.99 2.59
C VAL A 14 6.95 6.01 3.67
N ASP A 15 6.60 5.54 4.86
CA ASP A 15 6.27 6.38 6.02
C ASP A 15 7.43 7.29 6.43
N ALA A 16 8.63 6.74 6.61
CA ALA A 16 9.83 7.52 6.95
C ALA A 16 10.23 8.49 5.83
N TYR A 17 9.95 8.17 4.57
CA TYR A 17 10.22 9.09 3.47
C TYR A 17 9.30 10.32 3.48
N ALA A 18 8.06 10.19 3.97
CA ALA A 18 7.19 11.35 4.17
C ALA A 18 7.80 12.35 5.16
N ASP A 19 8.36 11.87 6.28
CA ASP A 19 9.03 12.73 7.26
C ASP A 19 10.32 13.36 6.71
N ARG A 20 11.03 12.61 5.86
CA ARG A 20 12.19 13.15 5.13
C ARG A 20 11.79 14.25 4.15
N LEU A 21 10.68 14.09 3.43
CA LEU A 21 10.14 15.12 2.54
C LEU A 21 9.74 16.37 3.31
N PHE A 22 9.08 16.20 4.46
CA PHE A 22 8.77 17.31 5.36
C PHE A 22 10.06 18.03 5.77
N SER A 23 11.04 17.31 6.30
CA SER A 23 12.31 17.89 6.75
C SER A 23 13.07 18.65 5.66
N ALA A 24 12.92 18.24 4.39
CA ALA A 24 13.55 18.89 3.24
C ALA A 24 12.80 20.14 2.74
N ARG A 25 11.51 20.29 3.05
CA ARG A 25 10.64 21.37 2.55
C ARG A 25 10.12 22.31 3.64
N ALA A 26 10.21 21.89 4.89
CA ALA A 26 9.61 22.58 6.02
C ALA A 26 10.29 23.91 6.29
N GLU A 27 9.49 24.96 6.43
CA GLU A 27 9.91 26.19 7.08
C GLU A 27 10.01 25.96 8.60
N PRO A 28 10.75 26.82 9.34
CA PRO A 28 11.02 26.61 10.78
C PRO A 28 9.79 26.49 11.67
N ALA A 29 8.62 26.95 11.22
CA ALA A 29 7.35 26.90 11.96
C ALA A 29 6.31 25.93 11.35
N ALA A 30 6.69 25.09 10.39
CA ALA A 30 5.77 24.16 9.75
C ALA A 30 5.36 23.02 10.71
N ASP A 31 4.11 22.56 10.60
CA ASP A 31 3.57 21.43 11.36
C ASP A 31 3.68 20.12 10.56
N VAL A 32 4.35 19.12 11.13
CA VAL A 32 4.51 17.80 10.50
C VAL A 32 3.19 17.03 10.43
N LEU A 33 2.28 17.22 11.39
CA LEU A 33 0.98 16.54 11.41
C LEU A 33 0.09 17.09 10.30
N GLU A 34 0.01 18.41 10.17
CA GLU A 34 -0.72 19.08 9.08
C GLU A 34 -0.17 18.66 7.71
N PHE A 35 1.16 18.60 7.56
CA PHE A 35 1.79 18.14 6.32
C PHE A 35 1.41 16.68 5.98
N ARG A 36 1.43 15.79 6.97
CA ARG A 36 1.08 14.38 6.78
C ARG A 36 -0.42 14.21 6.48
N GLU A 37 -1.28 15.00 7.09
CA GLU A 37 -2.70 15.06 6.74
C GLU A 37 -2.89 15.53 5.30
N GLY A 38 -2.14 16.54 4.85
CA GLY A 38 -2.14 17.00 3.46
C GLY A 38 -1.74 15.89 2.48
N LEU A 39 -0.68 15.12 2.79
CA LEU A 39 -0.28 13.97 1.98
C LEU A 39 -1.34 12.87 1.95
N ALA A 40 -1.96 12.56 3.09
CA ALA A 40 -3.02 11.58 3.19
C ALA A 40 -4.28 12.01 2.42
N GLY A 41 -4.63 13.30 2.46
CA GLY A 41 -5.74 13.88 1.70
C GLY A 41 -5.49 13.88 0.19
N ALA A 42 -4.24 14.03 -0.24
CA ALA A 42 -3.86 14.00 -1.66
C ALA A 42 -3.71 12.57 -2.23
N SER A 43 -3.39 11.59 -1.39
CA SER A 43 -3.19 10.20 -1.81
C SER A 43 -3.82 9.22 -0.82
N PRO A 44 -4.94 8.57 -1.20
CA PRO A 44 -5.57 7.53 -0.38
C PRO A 44 -4.62 6.37 -0.05
N ALA A 45 -3.67 6.09 -0.94
CA ALA A 45 -2.65 5.07 -0.71
C ALA A 45 -1.68 5.46 0.41
N LEU A 46 -1.29 6.74 0.51
CA LEU A 46 -0.48 7.22 1.63
C LEU A 46 -1.26 7.19 2.95
N ALA A 47 -2.55 7.56 2.92
CA ALA A 47 -3.42 7.43 4.09
C ALA A 47 -3.45 5.98 4.61
N ALA A 48 -3.64 5.00 3.72
CA ALA A 48 -3.65 3.59 4.08
C ALA A 48 -2.31 3.10 4.65
N ILE A 49 -1.17 3.58 4.14
CA ILE A 49 0.16 3.26 4.69
C ILE A 49 0.34 3.88 6.08
N PHE A 50 -0.06 5.14 6.29
CA PHE A 50 0.04 5.80 7.59
C PHE A 50 -0.82 5.10 8.64
N ASP A 51 -2.04 4.68 8.28
CA ASP A 51 -2.90 3.89 9.17
C ASP A 51 -2.29 2.51 9.48
N LEU A 52 -1.69 1.86 8.50
CA LEU A 52 -1.01 0.58 8.69
C LEU A 52 0.19 0.70 9.64
N VAL A 53 1.04 1.70 9.43
CA VAL A 53 2.24 1.92 10.26
C VAL A 53 1.87 2.37 11.68
N ALA A 54 0.82 3.18 11.83
CA ALA A 54 0.28 3.58 13.12
C ALA A 54 -0.49 2.46 13.85
N GLY A 55 -0.67 1.28 13.24
CA GLY A 55 -1.38 0.15 13.84
C GLY A 55 -2.91 0.28 13.84
N ARG A 56 -3.46 1.25 13.10
CA ARG A 56 -4.90 1.41 12.88
C ARG A 56 -5.46 0.49 11.79
N ALA A 57 -4.58 -0.02 10.92
CA ALA A 57 -4.87 -1.07 9.97
C ALA A 57 -3.92 -2.26 10.17
N GLN A 58 -4.26 -3.41 9.59
CA GLN A 58 -3.48 -4.64 9.75
C GLN A 58 -3.17 -5.30 8.41
N LEU A 59 -2.01 -5.94 8.29
CA LEU A 59 -1.75 -6.86 7.20
C LEU A 59 -2.36 -8.23 7.49
N VAL A 60 -3.14 -8.73 6.53
CA VAL A 60 -3.77 -10.04 6.55
C VAL A 60 -3.44 -10.81 5.28
N THR A 61 -3.35 -12.14 5.39
CA THR A 61 -3.23 -13.01 4.22
C THR A 61 -4.56 -13.70 4.02
N GLU A 62 -5.16 -13.53 2.85
CA GLU A 62 -6.49 -14.07 2.56
C GLU A 62 -6.57 -14.63 1.14
N ALA A 63 -7.47 -15.60 0.96
CA ALA A 63 -7.78 -16.17 -0.33
C ALA A 63 -8.68 -15.20 -1.08
N VAL A 64 -8.20 -14.70 -2.21
CA VAL A 64 -8.93 -13.76 -3.06
C VAL A 64 -9.35 -14.49 -4.33
N ALA A 65 -10.64 -14.45 -4.64
CA ALA A 65 -11.15 -14.97 -5.90
C ALA A 65 -10.54 -14.20 -7.07
N VAL A 66 -10.07 -14.93 -8.08
CA VAL A 66 -9.61 -14.36 -9.33
C VAL A 66 -10.67 -14.63 -10.39
N PRO A 67 -11.32 -13.58 -10.93
CA PRO A 67 -12.22 -13.74 -12.06
C PRO A 67 -11.49 -14.35 -13.26
N LEU A 68 -12.17 -15.23 -14.01
CA LEU A 68 -11.59 -15.86 -15.21
C LEU A 68 -11.04 -14.84 -16.22
N ALA A 69 -11.68 -13.67 -16.33
CA ALA A 69 -11.24 -12.58 -17.21
C ALA A 69 -9.86 -12.01 -16.83
N ASP A 70 -9.45 -12.15 -15.56
CA ASP A 70 -8.18 -11.64 -15.05
C ASP A 70 -7.05 -12.68 -15.07
N TYR A 71 -7.31 -13.89 -15.58
CA TYR A 71 -6.32 -14.98 -15.60
C TYR A 71 -5.07 -14.63 -16.41
N GLY A 72 -5.23 -13.88 -17.51
CA GLY A 72 -4.11 -13.42 -18.32
C GLY A 72 -3.18 -12.42 -17.62
N LYS A 73 -3.60 -11.87 -16.47
CA LYS A 73 -2.79 -10.96 -15.64
C LYS A 73 -2.02 -11.70 -14.55
N LEU A 74 -2.33 -12.97 -14.30
CA LEU A 74 -1.64 -13.77 -13.29
C LEU A 74 -0.27 -14.22 -13.80
N GLY A 75 0.73 -14.21 -12.91
CA GLY A 75 1.94 -14.99 -13.14
C GLY A 75 1.60 -16.48 -13.21
N VAL A 76 2.43 -17.26 -13.92
CA VAL A 76 2.19 -18.71 -14.13
C VAL A 76 1.96 -19.44 -12.80
N GLU A 77 2.72 -19.11 -11.76
CA GLU A 77 2.57 -19.70 -10.42
C GLU A 77 1.18 -19.43 -9.83
N ASP A 78 0.75 -18.17 -9.78
CA ASP A 78 -0.55 -17.77 -9.26
C ASP A 78 -1.70 -18.36 -10.10
N PHE A 79 -1.54 -18.43 -11.42
CA PHE A 79 -2.49 -19.06 -12.32
C PHE A 79 -2.65 -20.54 -11.97
N MET A 80 -1.55 -21.29 -11.88
CA MET A 80 -1.58 -22.71 -11.53
C MET A 80 -2.22 -22.93 -10.16
N VAL A 81 -1.86 -22.14 -9.14
CA VAL A 81 -2.47 -22.21 -7.81
C VAL A 81 -3.98 -21.97 -7.87
N SER A 82 -4.44 -20.99 -8.66
CA SER A 82 -5.86 -20.67 -8.78
C SER A 82 -6.69 -21.83 -9.33
N LEU A 83 -6.12 -22.62 -10.26
CA LEU A 83 -6.80 -23.79 -10.83
C LEU A 83 -7.04 -24.89 -9.80
N TYR A 84 -6.16 -25.04 -8.81
CA TYR A 84 -6.29 -26.05 -7.76
C TYR A 84 -7.06 -25.54 -6.53
N ASN A 85 -7.12 -24.23 -6.32
CA ASN A 85 -7.74 -23.61 -5.15
C ASN A 85 -9.08 -22.93 -5.48
N GLY A 86 -9.91 -23.55 -6.31
CA GLY A 86 -11.27 -23.07 -6.59
C GLY A 86 -11.31 -21.64 -7.13
N HIS A 87 -10.38 -21.31 -8.03
CA HIS A 87 -10.22 -19.97 -8.62
C HIS A 87 -9.80 -18.89 -7.62
N THR A 88 -9.07 -19.24 -6.56
CA THR A 88 -8.55 -18.27 -5.57
C THR A 88 -7.02 -18.28 -5.49
N VAL A 89 -6.44 -17.14 -5.12
CA VAL A 89 -5.01 -17.00 -4.82
C VAL A 89 -4.81 -16.32 -3.47
N GLN A 90 -3.74 -16.68 -2.77
CA GLN A 90 -3.39 -16.01 -1.51
C GLN A 90 -2.82 -14.62 -1.81
N ARG A 91 -3.48 -13.58 -1.29
CA ARG A 91 -2.99 -12.19 -1.36
C ARG A 91 -2.69 -11.67 0.03
N LEU A 92 -1.73 -10.77 0.10
CA LEU A 92 -1.45 -9.98 1.30
C LEU A 92 -2.21 -8.66 1.16
N ARG A 93 -3.10 -8.37 2.11
CA ARG A 93 -4.02 -7.23 2.03
C ARG A 93 -3.96 -6.39 3.29
N ILE A 94 -4.25 -5.10 3.14
CA ILE A 94 -4.45 -4.17 4.25
C ILE A 94 -5.92 -4.24 4.65
N ALA A 95 -6.16 -4.60 5.90
CA ALA A 95 -7.44 -4.63 6.56
C ALA A 95 -7.63 -3.34 7.36
N GLY A 96 -8.55 -2.48 6.92
CA GLY A 96 -8.95 -1.27 7.65
C GLY A 96 -9.95 -1.58 8.77
N ALA A 97 -10.10 -0.64 9.71
CA ALA A 97 -11.07 -0.73 10.80
C ALA A 97 -12.53 -0.66 10.32
N ASP A 98 -12.75 -0.08 9.15
CA ASP A 98 -14.03 -0.03 8.43
C ASP A 98 -14.41 -1.37 7.75
N GLY A 99 -13.56 -2.39 7.86
CA GLY A 99 -13.73 -3.66 7.16
C GLY A 99 -13.22 -3.66 5.71
N GLY A 100 -12.73 -2.52 5.21
CA GLY A 100 -12.14 -2.39 3.89
C GLY A 100 -10.92 -3.31 3.70
N ARG A 101 -10.70 -3.72 2.45
CA ARG A 101 -9.60 -4.62 2.06
C ARG A 101 -8.90 -4.12 0.80
N GLN A 102 -7.62 -3.79 0.90
CA GLN A 102 -6.82 -3.27 -0.22
C GLN A 102 -5.63 -4.19 -0.51
N ASP A 103 -5.28 -4.42 -1.78
CA ASP A 103 -4.08 -5.20 -2.10
C ASP A 103 -2.82 -4.41 -1.72
N VAL A 104 -1.96 -5.01 -0.90
CA VAL A 104 -0.80 -4.30 -0.36
C VAL A 104 0.18 -3.86 -1.45
N HIS A 105 0.30 -4.62 -2.55
CA HIS A 105 1.21 -4.27 -3.64
C HIS A 105 0.73 -3.03 -4.37
N GLU A 106 -0.58 -2.98 -4.68
CA GLU A 106 -1.19 -1.84 -5.36
C GLU A 106 -1.09 -0.59 -4.49
N VAL A 107 -1.39 -0.71 -3.20
CA VAL A 107 -1.26 0.41 -2.25
C VAL A 107 0.18 0.89 -2.15
N LEU A 108 1.17 0.00 -2.00
CA LEU A 108 2.57 0.40 -1.93
C LEU A 108 3.04 1.07 -3.23
N ALA A 109 2.65 0.54 -4.39
CA ALA A 109 2.98 1.13 -5.68
C ALA A 109 2.40 2.55 -5.82
N ALA A 110 1.12 2.71 -5.50
CA ALA A 110 0.46 4.01 -5.54
C ALA A 110 1.02 4.99 -4.50
N ALA A 111 1.35 4.53 -3.30
CA ALA A 111 1.95 5.35 -2.24
C ALA A 111 3.33 5.89 -2.66
N MET A 112 4.17 5.06 -3.29
CA MET A 112 5.45 5.51 -3.82
C MET A 112 5.29 6.59 -4.89
N LEU A 113 4.30 6.47 -5.78
CA LEU A 113 4.00 7.51 -6.77
C LEU A 113 3.51 8.80 -6.11
N GLY A 114 2.72 8.72 -5.05
CA GLY A 114 2.23 9.88 -4.29
C GLY A 114 3.32 10.67 -3.57
N LEU A 115 4.51 10.07 -3.35
CA LEU A 115 5.66 10.75 -2.73
C LEU A 115 6.54 11.49 -3.75
N VAL A 116 6.34 11.28 -5.05
CA VAL A 116 7.14 11.90 -6.12
C VAL A 116 6.35 13.06 -6.72
N PRO A 117 6.88 14.30 -6.74
CA PRO A 117 6.22 15.39 -7.45
C PRO A 117 6.17 15.08 -8.96
N PRO A 118 5.12 15.52 -9.69
CA PRO A 118 5.08 15.34 -11.13
C PRO A 118 6.33 15.95 -11.76
N ARG A 119 7.03 15.17 -12.60
CA ARG A 119 8.14 15.70 -13.40
C ARG A 119 7.55 16.75 -14.33
N THR A 120 7.85 18.03 -14.09
CA THR A 120 7.61 19.09 -15.07
C THR A 120 8.44 18.76 -16.31
N ALA A 121 7.75 18.54 -17.42
CA ALA A 121 8.34 18.44 -18.75
C ALA A 121 8.80 19.83 -19.24
#